data_AF-A0A959FBC1-F1
#
_entry.id   AF-A0A959FBC1-F1
#
_cell.length_a   1.000
_cell.length_b   1.000
_cell.length_c   1.000
_cell.angle_alpha   90.00
_cell.angle_beta   90.00
_cell.angle_gamma   90.00
#
_symmetry.space_group_name_H-M   'P 1'
#
loop_
_entity.id
_entity.type
_entity.pdbx_description
1 polymer ?
#
loop_
_entity_poly.entity_id
_entity_poly.type
_entity_poly.pdbx_seq_one_letter_code
_entity_poly.pdbx_strand_id
1 'polypeptide(L)'
;SCHFFAGVAPEFFGDPLVSAYSIFQMFTVEGWNEIPKVIAENSGNEISPFLLGMMRFYFVLVVLLGGIFGMSLANAVFVDEMTMDNNKVLEDKIDQLQEQILELKELLKNT
;
A
#
# COMPACT_ATOMS: atom_id res chain seq x y z
N SER A 1 -11.53 12.29 9.78
CA SER A 1 -12.58 12.01 8.78
C SER A 1 -13.97 11.88 9.41
N CYS A 2 -14.18 11.02 10.41
CA CYS A 2 -15.47 10.88 11.12
C CYS A 2 -16.03 12.23 11.63
N HIS A 3 -15.24 13.02 12.38
CA HIS A 3 -15.69 14.33 12.91
C HIS A 3 -16.05 15.38 11.82
N PHE A 4 -15.54 15.25 10.59
CA PHE A 4 -15.74 16.22 9.51
C PHE A 4 -16.89 15.84 8.56
N PHE A 5 -17.11 14.54 8.34
CA PHE A 5 -18.08 14.04 7.35
C PHE A 5 -19.25 13.27 7.96
N ALA A 6 -19.29 13.04 9.28
CA ALA A 6 -20.38 12.33 9.94
C ALA A 6 -21.77 12.96 9.69
N GLY A 7 -21.85 14.28 9.53
CA GLY A 7 -23.10 14.98 9.22
C GLY A 7 -23.47 15.04 7.73
N VAL A 8 -22.53 14.77 6.83
CA VAL A 8 -22.70 14.95 5.36
C VAL A 8 -22.77 13.61 4.63
N ALA A 9 -22.05 12.60 5.10
CA ALA A 9 -22.09 11.24 4.59
C ALA A 9 -22.06 10.24 5.76
N PRO A 10 -23.15 10.16 6.55
CA PRO A 10 -23.23 9.26 7.71
C PRO A 10 -23.07 7.78 7.32
N GLU A 11 -23.43 7.41 6.09
CA GLU A 11 -23.24 6.06 5.55
C GLU A 11 -21.78 5.63 5.38
N PHE A 12 -20.84 6.57 5.21
CA PHE A 12 -19.41 6.28 5.09
C PHE A 12 -18.59 6.75 6.30
N PHE A 13 -19.08 7.77 7.03
CA PHE A 13 -18.30 8.41 8.11
C PHE A 13 -19.09 8.62 9.42
N GLY A 14 -20.28 8.03 9.55
CA GLY A 14 -21.17 8.24 10.70
C GLY A 14 -20.69 7.62 12.02
N ASP A 15 -19.96 6.51 11.96
CA ASP A 15 -19.35 5.85 13.11
C ASP A 15 -17.83 5.68 12.88
N PRO A 16 -16.98 5.74 13.91
CA PRO A 16 -15.55 5.43 13.80
C PRO A 16 -15.22 4.12 13.09
N LEU A 17 -16.00 3.04 13.31
CA LEU A 17 -15.77 1.74 12.67
C LEU A 17 -16.14 1.76 11.18
N VAL A 18 -17.27 2.39 10.84
CA VAL A 18 -17.70 2.57 9.45
C VAL A 18 -16.70 3.46 8.70
N SER A 19 -16.23 4.53 9.35
CA SER A 19 -15.17 5.40 8.81
C SER A 19 -13.89 4.64 8.52
N ALA A 20 -13.47 3.74 9.41
CA ALA A 20 -12.27 2.92 9.21
C ALA A 20 -12.45 1.96 8.03
N TYR A 21 -13.63 1.32 7.90
CA TYR A 21 -13.96 0.46 6.77
C TYR A 21 -13.95 1.23 5.44
N SER A 22 -14.57 2.41 5.38
CA SER A 22 -14.60 3.22 4.16
C SER A 22 -13.23 3.75 3.76
N ILE A 23 -12.36 4.07 4.73
CA ILE A 23 -10.96 4.44 4.45
C ILE A 23 -10.19 3.23 3.91
N PHE A 24 -10.38 2.04 4.49
CA PHE A 24 -9.74 0.82 4.00
C PHE A 24 -10.20 0.48 2.58
N GLN A 25 -11.50 0.54 2.30
CA GLN A 25 -12.07 0.35 0.97
C GLN A 25 -11.51 1.36 -0.05
N MET A 26 -11.29 2.60 0.38
CA MET A 26 -10.67 3.61 -0.47
C MET A 26 -9.21 3.30 -0.77
N PHE A 27 -8.47 2.69 0.16
CA PHE A 27 -7.11 2.21 -0.08
C PHE A 27 -7.08 1.00 -1.02
N THR A 28 -8.14 0.20 -1.11
CA THR A 28 -8.24 -0.86 -2.13
C THR A 28 -8.67 -0.32 -3.50
N VAL A 29 -8.88 1.00 -3.63
CA VAL A 29 -9.37 1.66 -4.86
C VAL A 29 -10.79 1.19 -5.23
N GLU A 30 -11.55 0.68 -4.27
CA GLU A 30 -12.92 0.21 -4.46
C GLU A 30 -13.92 1.30 -4.08
N GLY A 31 -14.95 1.52 -4.90
CA GLY A 31 -16.07 2.43 -4.56
C GLY A 31 -15.71 3.89 -4.30
N TRP A 32 -14.45 4.30 -4.46
CA TRP A 32 -13.95 5.63 -4.06
C TRP A 32 -14.62 6.80 -4.80
N ASN A 33 -15.15 6.54 -6.00
CA ASN A 33 -15.94 7.48 -6.80
C ASN A 33 -17.29 7.83 -6.16
N GLU A 34 -17.89 6.88 -5.44
CA GLU A 34 -19.24 7.00 -4.91
C GLU A 34 -19.27 7.94 -3.70
N ILE A 35 -18.21 7.95 -2.90
CA ILE A 35 -18.06 8.80 -1.72
C ILE A 35 -18.23 10.31 -2.05
N PRO A 36 -17.46 10.91 -2.99
CA PRO A 36 -17.66 12.30 -3.35
C PRO A 36 -18.98 12.55 -4.11
N LYS A 37 -19.59 11.52 -4.71
CA LYS A 37 -20.90 11.63 -5.36
C LYS A 37 -22.01 11.76 -4.31
N VAL A 38 -21.99 10.91 -3.30
CA VAL A 38 -22.91 10.97 -2.14
C VAL A 38 -22.75 12.27 -1.38
N ILE A 39 -21.50 12.71 -1.14
CA ILE A 39 -21.25 14.00 -0.49
C ILE A 39 -21.86 15.14 -1.33
N ALA A 40 -21.77 15.08 -2.66
CA ALA A 40 -22.42 16.06 -3.53
C ALA A 40 -23.95 16.05 -3.41
N GLU A 41 -24.55 14.86 -3.41
CA GLU A 41 -25.99 14.66 -3.37
C GLU A 41 -26.58 15.11 -2.01
N ASN A 42 -25.92 14.74 -0.91
CA ASN A 42 -26.35 15.08 0.45
C ASN A 42 -26.16 16.55 0.80
N SER A 43 -25.20 17.23 0.16
CA SER A 43 -24.91 18.65 0.44
C SER A 43 -25.78 19.63 -0.37
N GLY A 44 -26.58 19.13 -1.31
CA GLY A 44 -27.45 19.97 -2.16
C GLY A 44 -26.72 21.13 -2.87
N ASN A 45 -27.43 22.23 -3.09
CA ASN A 45 -26.87 23.47 -3.66
C ASN A 45 -26.13 24.34 -2.63
N GLU A 46 -25.95 23.88 -1.38
CA GLU A 46 -25.32 24.68 -0.33
C GLU A 46 -23.80 24.76 -0.48
N ILE A 47 -23.19 23.81 -1.21
CA ILE A 47 -21.76 23.78 -1.46
C ILE A 47 -21.44 24.38 -2.83
N SER A 48 -20.47 25.30 -2.86
CA SER A 48 -20.01 25.90 -4.11
C SER A 48 -19.43 24.85 -5.07
N PRO A 49 -19.64 24.99 -6.39
CA PRO A 49 -19.09 24.05 -7.39
C PRO A 49 -17.57 23.90 -7.29
N PHE A 50 -16.86 24.95 -6.87
CA PHE A 50 -15.42 24.94 -6.65
C PHE A 50 -15.02 24.02 -5.49
N LEU A 51 -15.71 24.12 -4.35
CA LEU A 51 -15.42 23.30 -3.18
C LEU A 51 -15.71 21.82 -3.45
N LEU A 52 -16.75 21.52 -4.23
CA LEU A 52 -17.06 20.16 -4.66
C LEU A 52 -15.94 19.56 -5.52
N GLY A 53 -15.37 20.34 -6.44
CA GLY A 53 -14.20 19.95 -7.22
C GLY A 53 -12.97 19.67 -6.35
N MET A 54 -12.71 20.52 -5.36
CA MET A 54 -11.62 20.35 -4.40
C MET A 54 -11.77 19.07 -3.55
N MET A 55 -12.99 18.74 -3.11
CA MET A 55 -13.26 17.50 -2.36
C MET A 55 -13.01 16.25 -3.22
N ARG A 56 -13.46 16.26 -4.48
CA ARG A 56 -13.16 15.17 -5.43
C ARG A 56 -11.65 15.00 -5.60
N PHE A 57 -10.93 16.10 -5.79
CA PHE A 57 -9.48 16.07 -5.92
C PHE A 57 -8.77 15.53 -4.68
N TYR A 58 -9.23 15.90 -3.48
CA TYR A 58 -8.74 15.35 -2.23
C TYR A 58 -8.87 13.81 -2.18
N PHE A 59 -10.05 13.26 -2.51
CA PHE A 59 -10.24 11.81 -2.52
C PHE A 59 -9.40 11.11 -3.58
N VAL A 60 -9.22 11.72 -4.76
CA VAL A 60 -8.30 11.21 -5.79
C VAL A 60 -6.86 11.13 -5.24
N LEU A 61 -6.39 12.16 -4.54
CA LEU A 61 -5.06 12.15 -3.93
C LEU A 61 -4.92 11.06 -2.86
N VAL A 62 -5.95 10.86 -2.03
CA VAL A 62 -5.96 9.78 -1.02
C VAL A 62 -5.86 8.41 -1.68
N VAL A 63 -6.58 8.18 -2.79
CA VAL A 63 -6.52 6.93 -3.56
C VAL A 63 -5.16 6.73 -4.22
N LEU A 64 -4.58 7.78 -4.81
CA LEU A 64 -3.26 7.71 -5.44
C LEU A 64 -2.18 7.37 -4.41
N LEU A 65 -2.12 8.11 -3.30
CA LEU A 65 -1.09 7.94 -2.27
C LEU A 65 -1.30 6.69 -1.43
N GLY A 66 -2.53 6.43 -0.98
CA GLY A 66 -2.84 5.30 -0.12
C GLY A 66 -3.00 3.99 -0.86
N GLY A 67 -3.73 3.99 -1.97
CA GLY A 67 -4.00 2.77 -2.74
C GLY A 67 -2.87 2.41 -3.68
N ILE A 68 -2.63 3.23 -4.70
CA ILE A 68 -1.67 2.89 -5.76
C ILE A 68 -0.24 2.84 -5.22
N PHE A 69 0.22 3.91 -4.56
CA PHE A 69 1.57 3.95 -4.01
C PHE A 69 1.71 3.00 -2.81
N GLY A 70 0.71 2.90 -1.94
CA GLY A 70 0.75 1.99 -0.78
C GLY A 70 0.87 0.53 -1.19
N MET A 71 0.04 0.05 -2.13
CA MET A 71 0.15 -1.31 -2.66
C MET A 71 1.48 -1.55 -3.39
N SER A 72 1.97 -0.56 -4.15
CA SER A 72 3.25 -0.68 -4.86
C SER A 72 4.44 -0.80 -3.90
N LEU A 73 4.42 -0.04 -2.79
CA LEU A 73 5.45 -0.11 -1.76
C LEU A 73 5.40 -1.45 -1.02
N ALA A 74 4.21 -1.92 -0.65
CA ALA A 74 4.06 -3.25 -0.05
C ALA A 74 4.61 -4.34 -0.97
N ASN A 75 4.23 -4.32 -2.26
CA ASN A 75 4.75 -5.25 -3.25
C ASN A 75 6.27 -5.15 -3.41
N ALA A 76 6.84 -3.94 -3.41
CA ALA A 76 8.29 -3.75 -3.48
C ALA A 76 9.00 -4.39 -2.28
N VAL A 77 8.50 -4.19 -1.06
CA VAL A 77 9.08 -4.80 0.16
C VAL A 77 8.97 -6.32 0.12
N PHE A 78 7.82 -6.87 -0.28
CA PHE A 78 7.65 -8.32 -0.41
C PHE A 78 8.58 -8.93 -1.45
N VAL A 79 8.74 -8.27 -2.60
CA VAL A 79 9.66 -8.74 -3.64
C VAL A 79 11.11 -8.64 -3.17
N ASP A 80 11.49 -7.54 -2.52
CA ASP A 80 12.84 -7.32 -2.01
C ASP A 80 13.26 -8.40 -1.00
N GLU A 81 12.38 -8.71 -0.04
CA GLU A 81 12.59 -9.78 0.94
C GLU A 81 12.78 -11.14 0.26
N MET A 82 11.93 -11.46 -0.74
CA MET A 82 12.02 -12.72 -1.49
C MET A 82 13.26 -12.80 -2.41
N THR A 83 13.79 -11.67 -2.88
CA THR A 83 15.05 -11.64 -3.65
C THR A 83 16.28 -11.74 -2.75
N MET A 84 16.26 -11.10 -1.57
CA MET A 84 17.34 -11.18 -0.60
C MET A 84 17.50 -12.59 -0.04
N ASP A 85 16.38 -13.28 0.25
CA ASP A 85 16.40 -14.67 0.73
C ASP A 85 16.95 -15.64 -0.34
N ASN A 86 16.54 -15.47 -1.60
CA ASN A 86 17.07 -16.30 -2.70
C ASN A 86 18.59 -16.15 -2.90
N ASN A 87 19.14 -14.96 -2.68
CA ASN A 87 20.58 -14.73 -2.85
C ASN A 87 21.41 -15.37 -1.73
N LYS A 88 20.86 -15.45 -0.51
CA LYS A 88 21.53 -16.05 0.66
C LYS A 88 21.81 -17.54 0.47
N VAL A 89 20.85 -18.29 -0.07
CA VAL A 89 21.02 -19.73 -0.38
C VAL A 89 22.10 -19.94 -1.45
N LEU A 90 22.25 -19.00 -2.38
CA LEU A 90 23.29 -19.06 -3.40
C LEU A 90 24.67 -18.74 -2.80
N GLU A 91 24.74 -17.75 -1.91
CA GLU A 91 25.96 -17.37 -1.18
C GLU A 91 26.48 -18.54 -0.34
N ASP A 92 25.62 -19.19 0.44
CA ASP A 92 25.98 -20.38 1.25
C ASP A 92 26.57 -21.52 0.39
N LYS A 93 26.03 -21.74 -0.81
CA LYS A 93 26.54 -22.77 -1.73
C LYS A 93 27.90 -22.40 -2.31
N ILE A 94 28.16 -21.13 -2.56
CA ILE A 94 29.46 -20.64 -3.03
C ILE A 94 30.50 -20.80 -1.93
N ASP A 95 30.17 -20.44 -0.69
CA ASP A 95 31.07 -20.59 0.46
C ASP A 95 31.47 -22.06 0.68
N GLN A 96 30.50 -22.98 0.61
CA GLN A 96 30.76 -24.43 0.71
C GLN A 96 31.67 -24.94 -0.43
N LEU A 97 31.45 -24.48 -1.67
CA LEU A 97 32.32 -24.85 -2.79
C LEU A 97 33.74 -24.31 -2.59
N GLN A 98 33.87 -23.11 -2.02
CA GLN A 98 35.16 -22.49 -1.78
C GLN A 98 35.95 -23.22 -0.68
N GLU A 99 35.27 -23.67 0.37
CA GLU A 99 35.84 -24.53 1.41
C GLU A 99 36.35 -25.87 0.84
N GLN A 100 35.53 -26.55 0.03
CA GLN A 100 35.93 -27.79 -0.65
C GLN A 100 37.14 -27.59 -1.58
N ILE A 101 37.24 -26.46 -2.28
CA ILE A 101 38.40 -26.13 -3.12
C ILE A 101 39.66 -25.91 -2.28
N LEU A 102 39.55 -25.30 -1.10
CA LEU A 102 40.67 -25.09 -0.19
C LEU A 102 41.18 -26.42 0.37
N GLU A 103 40.28 -27.29 0.84
CA GLU A 103 40.63 -28.64 1.32
C GLU A 103 41.35 -29.44 0.23
N LEU A 104 40.83 -29.41 -1.00
CA LEU A 104 41.44 -30.12 -2.13
C LEU A 104 42.84 -29.60 -2.44
N LYS A 105 43.05 -28.28 -2.37
CA LYS A 105 44.38 -27.66 -2.58
C LYS A 105 45.37 -28.06 -1.48
N GLU A 106 44.95 -28.17 -0.23
CA GLU A 106 45.81 -28.62 0.86
C GLU A 106 46.23 -30.09 0.70
N LEU A 107 45.29 -30.97 0.32
CA LEU A 107 45.59 -32.38 0.04
C LEU A 107 46.64 -32.54 -1.08
N LEU A 108 46.52 -31.75 -2.15
CA LEU A 108 47.48 -31.75 -3.25
C LEU A 108 48.86 -31.18 -2.87
N LYS A 109 48.92 -30.31 -1.86
CA LYS A 109 50.20 -29.72 -1.39
C LYS A 109 50.96 -30.65 -0.42
N ASN A 110 50.24 -31.54 0.26
CA ASN A 110 50.78 -32.52 1.20
C ASN A 110 51.11 -33.88 0.55
N THR A 111 50.88 -34.02 -0.77
CA THR A 111 51.30 -35.17 -1.59
C THR A 111 52.57 -34.83 -2.36
#